data_AF-A0A3A8SN00-F1
#
_entry.id   AF-A0A3A8SN00-F1
#
_cell.length_a   1.000
_cell.length_b   1.000
_cell.length_c   1.000
_cell.angle_alpha   90.00
_cell.angle_beta   90.00
_cell.angle_gamma   90.00
#
_symmetry.space_group_name_H-M   'P 1'
#
loop_
_entity.id
_entity.type
_entity.pdbx_description
1 polymer ?
#
loop_
_entity_poly.entity_id
_entity_poly.type
_entity_poly.pdbx_seq_one_letter_code
_entity_poly.pdbx_strand_id
1 'polypeptide(L)' 'MATKTQKQTIQRKARQMKAKTVKAVSSAGKQAKRVQVTLGDLIAAAFDTVGGEARKVARVVSSTDMTLATGKHIVFVG' A
#
# COMPACT_ATOMS: atom_id res chain seq x y z
N MET A 1 -23.21 13.33 40.87
CA MET A 1 -21.94 14.00 40.50
C MET A 1 -20.92 12.96 40.03
N ALA A 2 -20.86 12.66 38.73
CA ALA A 2 -19.89 11.71 38.18
C ALA A 2 -19.20 12.37 36.98
N THR A 3 -18.28 13.32 37.17
CA THR A 3 -17.96 14.23 36.06
C THR A 3 -16.49 14.53 35.77
N LYS A 4 -15.53 14.12 36.60
CA LYS A 4 -14.10 14.33 36.28
C LYS A 4 -13.32 13.03 36.05
N THR A 5 -13.51 12.03 36.91
CA THR A 5 -12.76 10.77 36.87
C THR A 5 -13.09 9.90 35.65
N GLN A 6 -14.37 9.83 35.25
CA GLN A 6 -14.79 9.10 34.04
C GLN A 6 -14.30 9.74 32.74
N LYS A 7 -14.27 11.08 32.65
CA LYS A 7 -13.78 11.77 31.45
C LYS A 7 -12.27 11.53 31.24
N GLN A 8 -11.48 11.53 32.32
CA GLN A 8 -10.05 11.24 32.24
C GLN A 8 -9.76 9.79 31.81
N THR A 9 -10.51 8.81 32.30
CA THR A 9 -10.30 7.40 31.92
C THR A 9 -10.69 7.13 30.46
N ILE A 10 -11.74 7.78 29.95
CA ILE A 10 -12.13 7.72 28.53
C ILE A 10 -11.03 8.30 27.63
N GLN A 11 -10.48 9.47 27.98
CA GLN A 11 -9.38 10.07 27.22
C GLN A 11 -8.12 9.20 27.21
N ARG A 12 -7.80 8.56 28.35
CA ARG A 12 -6.65 7.65 28.47
C ARG A 12 -6.83 6.40 27.61
N LYS A 13 -8.02 5.78 27.61
CA LYS A 13 -8.36 4.66 26.72
C LYS A 13 -8.26 5.03 25.24
N ALA A 14 -8.77 6.20 24.85
CA ALA A 14 -8.70 6.67 23.46
C ALA A 14 -7.24 6.86 22.98
N ARG A 15 -6.37 7.43 23.84
CA ARG A 15 -4.92 7.57 23.53
C ARG A 15 -4.24 6.20 23.41
N GLN A 16 -4.57 5.25 24.28
CA GLN A 16 -4.02 3.90 24.22
C GLN A 16 -4.48 3.15 22.96
N MET A 17 -5.74 3.30 22.54
CA MET A 17 -6.23 2.71 21.30
C MET A 17 -5.51 3.29 20.09
N LYS A 18 -5.34 4.62 20.00
CA LYS A 18 -4.56 5.25 18.93
C LYS A 18 -3.12 4.72 18.88
N ALA A 19 -2.46 4.58 20.02
CA ALA A 19 -1.10 4.03 20.08
C ALA A 19 -1.05 2.56 19.62
N LYS A 20 -2.05 1.74 19.97
CA LYS A 20 -2.15 0.36 19.49
C LYS A 20 -2.37 0.28 17.98
N THR A 21 -3.24 1.12 17.42
CA THR A 21 -3.48 1.19 15.97
C THR A 21 -2.21 1.60 15.24
N VAL A 22 -1.52 2.64 15.69
CA VAL A 22 -0.25 3.09 15.07
C VAL A 22 0.80 1.98 15.13
N LYS A 23 0.89 1.26 16.25
CA LYS A 23 1.83 0.14 16.40
C LYS A 23 1.49 -1.04 15.48
N ALA A 24 0.20 -1.34 15.28
CA ALA A 24 -0.27 -2.39 14.38
C ALA A 24 0.00 -2.06 12.90
N VAL A 25 -0.25 -0.81 12.48
CA VAL A 25 0.08 -0.34 11.13
C VAL A 25 1.59 -0.36 10.90
N SER A 26 2.37 0.06 11.91
CA SER A 26 3.83 0.03 11.84
C SER A 26 4.40 -1.40 11.78
N SER A 27 3.77 -2.38 12.44
CA SER A 27 4.21 -3.78 12.35
C SER A 27 3.84 -4.43 11.02
N ALA A 28 2.67 -4.09 10.44
CA ALA A 28 2.27 -4.58 9.14
C ALA A 28 3.23 -4.11 8.03
N GLY A 29 3.71 -2.85 8.11
CA GLY A 29 4.70 -2.32 7.16
C GLY A 29 6.08 -2.97 7.25
N LYS A 30 6.45 -3.58 8.39
CA LYS A 30 7.78 -4.20 8.58
C LYS A 30 7.93 -5.56 7.92
N GLN A 31 6.83 -6.24 7.57
CA GLN A 31 6.86 -7.57 6.95
C GLN A 31 6.86 -7.56 5.43
N ALA A 32 6.92 -6.40 4.79
CA ALA A 32 7.15 -6.33 3.35
C ALA A 32 8.60 -6.74 3.06
N LYS A 33 8.80 -8.02 2.71
CA LYS A 33 10.09 -8.54 2.25
C LYS A 33 10.46 -7.76 1.00
N ARG A 34 11.55 -7.00 1.05
CA ARG A 34 12.05 -6.26 -0.11
C ARG A 34 12.63 -7.27 -1.09
N VAL A 35 11.83 -7.64 -2.08
CA VAL A 35 12.27 -8.46 -3.21
C VAL A 35 12.68 -7.50 -4.33
N GLN A 36 13.87 -7.72 -4.86
CA GLN A 36 14.34 -6.97 -6.02
C GLN A 36 13.60 -7.54 -7.24
N VAL A 37 12.70 -6.76 -7.81
CA VAL A 37 11.95 -7.12 -9.01
C VAL A 37 12.46 -6.28 -10.18
N THR A 38 12.59 -6.90 -11.34
CA THR A 38 12.94 -6.19 -12.56
C THR A 38 11.68 -5.63 -13.23
N LEU A 39 11.85 -4.66 -14.13
CA LEU A 39 10.74 -4.17 -14.94
C LEU A 39 10.12 -5.30 -15.78
N GLY A 40 10.94 -6.24 -16.25
CA GLY A 40 10.46 -7.41 -16.99
C GLY A 40 9.50 -8.27 -16.18
N ASP A 41 9.80 -8.50 -14.90
CA ASP A 41 8.94 -9.29 -14.00
C ASP A 41 7.59 -8.59 -13.75
N LEU A 42 7.60 -7.25 -13.61
CA LEU A 42 6.39 -6.46 -13.44
C LEU A 42 5.51 -6.48 -14.69
N ILE A 43 6.12 -6.44 -15.88
CA ILE A 43 5.41 -6.55 -17.15
C ILE A 43 4.84 -7.96 -17.32
N ALA A 44 5.62 -9.01 -17.04
CA ALA A 44 5.15 -10.39 -17.11
C ALA A 44 3.95 -10.62 -16.17
N ALA A 45 4.04 -10.16 -14.93
CA ALA A 45 2.92 -10.22 -13.98
C ALA A 45 1.70 -9.41 -14.47
N ALA A 46 1.90 -8.29 -15.16
CA ALA A 46 0.81 -7.55 -15.78
C ALA A 46 0.14 -8.39 -16.89
N PHE A 47 0.92 -9.08 -17.74
CA PHE A 47 0.39 -10.00 -18.75
C PHE A 47 -0.41 -11.16 -18.14
N ASP A 48 0.11 -11.75 -17.06
CA ASP A 48 -0.54 -12.84 -16.33
C ASP A 48 -1.86 -12.40 -15.66
N THR A 49 -1.94 -11.15 -15.20
CA THR A 49 -3.13 -10.62 -14.50
C THR A 49 -4.25 -10.19 -15.44
N VAL A 50 -3.94 -9.61 -16.62
CA VAL A 50 -4.97 -9.13 -17.57
C VAL A 50 -5.23 -10.06 -18.75
N GLY A 51 -4.59 -11.23 -18.81
CA GLY A 51 -4.91 -12.29 -19.76
C GLY A 51 -4.41 -12.03 -21.18
N GLY A 52 -3.21 -11.48 -21.34
CA GLY A 52 -2.55 -11.41 -22.66
C GLY A 52 -2.93 -10.21 -23.54
N GLU A 53 -3.98 -9.44 -23.21
CA GLU A 53 -4.37 -8.28 -24.01
C GLU A 53 -3.40 -7.10 -23.82
N ALA A 54 -2.58 -6.81 -24.84
CA ALA A 54 -1.57 -5.75 -24.80
C ALA A 54 -2.13 -4.37 -24.38
N ARG A 55 -3.37 -4.04 -24.77
CA ARG A 55 -4.02 -2.77 -24.41
C ARG A 55 -4.37 -2.68 -22.92
N LYS A 56 -4.74 -3.81 -22.30
CA LYS A 56 -4.99 -3.87 -20.86
C LYS A 56 -3.68 -3.88 -20.08
N VAL A 57 -2.66 -4.57 -20.59
CA VAL A 57 -1.32 -4.53 -20.01
C VAL A 57 -0.76 -3.12 -20.03
N ALA A 58 -0.87 -2.42 -21.16
CA ALA A 58 -0.43 -1.04 -21.30
C ALA A 58 -1.06 -0.15 -20.22
N ARG A 59 -2.35 -0.30 -19.93
CA ARG A 59 -3.05 0.44 -18.87
C ARG A 59 -2.48 0.15 -17.47
N VAL A 60 -2.15 -1.10 -17.18
CA VAL A 60 -1.58 -1.51 -15.88
C VAL A 60 -0.16 -0.98 -15.73
N VAL A 61 0.66 -1.15 -16.77
CA VAL A 61 2.08 -0.76 -16.76
C VAL A 61 2.25 0.76 -16.80
N SER A 62 1.35 1.49 -17.45
CA SER A 62 1.34 2.97 -17.48
C SER A 62 0.60 3.60 -16.29
N SER A 63 0.21 2.82 -15.28
CA SER A 63 -0.57 3.32 -14.16
C SER A 63 0.27 4.20 -13.22
N THR A 64 -0.43 5.04 -12.45
CA THR A 64 0.20 5.84 -11.38
C THR A 64 0.87 4.95 -10.34
N ASP A 65 0.27 3.80 -10.01
CA ASP A 65 0.83 2.85 -9.05
C ASP A 65 2.16 2.27 -9.55
N MET A 66 2.25 1.94 -10.83
CA MET A 66 3.50 1.49 -11.44
C MET A 66 4.56 2.60 -11.48
N THR A 67 4.14 3.85 -11.68
CA THR A 67 5.02 5.02 -11.60
C THR A 67 5.59 5.18 -10.19
N LEU A 68 4.76 5.02 -9.16
CA LEU A 68 5.18 5.06 -7.76
C LEU A 68 6.12 3.89 -7.41
N ALA A 69 5.86 2.69 -7.93
CA ALA A 69 6.67 1.51 -7.67
C ALA A 69 8.05 1.57 -8.33
N THR A 70 8.12 2.09 -9.57
CA THR A 70 9.36 2.10 -10.37
C THR A 70 10.11 3.43 -10.32
N GLY A 71 9.46 4.51 -9.86
CA GLY A 71 9.97 5.87 -9.94
C GLY A 71 10.08 6.42 -11.37
N LYS A 72 9.46 5.75 -12.35
CA LYS A 72 9.54 6.09 -13.78
C LYS A 72 8.16 6.08 -14.41
N HIS A 73 7.93 7.01 -15.33
CA HIS A 73 6.76 6.98 -16.19
C HIS A 73 6.99 5.99 -17.33
N ILE A 74 6.14 4.96 -17.41
CA ILE A 74 6.24 3.95 -18.47
C ILE A 74 5.18 4.25 -19.53
N VAL A 75 5.62 4.40 -20.77
CA VAL A 75 4.76 4.62 -21.93
C VAL A 75 4.86 3.40 -22.83
N PHE A 76 3.71 2.82 -23.16
CA PHE A 76 3.63 1.74 -24.13
C PHE A 76 3.48 2.35 -25.52
N VAL A 77 4.42 2.06 -26.42
CA VAL A 77 4.40 2.51 -27.82
C VAL A 77 4.26 1.25 -28.68
N GLY A 78 3.11 1.10 -29.33
CA GLY A 78 2.76 -0.06 -30.13
C GLY A 78 1.55 0.21 -31.00
#